data_AF-A0A553MM35-F1
#
_entry.id   AF-A0A553MM35-F1
#
_cell.length_a   1.000
_cell.length_b   1.000
_cell.length_c   1.000
_cell.angle_alpha   90.00
_cell.angle_beta   90.00
_cell.angle_gamma   90.00
#
_symmetry.space_group_name_H-M   'P 1'
#
loop_
_entity.id
_entity.type
_entity.pdbx_description
1 polymer ?
#
loop_
_entity_poly.entity_id
_entity_poly.type
_entity_poly.pdbx_seq_one_letter_code
_entity_poly.pdbx_strand_id
1 'polypeptide(L)'
;MAASNGGGMEVDASASPSVMASGVTGSVSVALHPLVILNISDHWIRIRSQEGRAAQVVGALIGKQEGRNIEVMNSFELLFHTAEEKIHIDKEYYYTKEEQFKQVFKDMEFLGWYTTGGSPDQSDIHIHKQATMLFAELPYTLATEEAERIGVDHVARMTATGTGENSTVAEHLIAQHSAIKMLHSRVRVILEYVKAVQAGEVPFNHEILREANALCHRLPVLNTLKFKTDFYDQCNDVGLMSYLGSITKSCNSMNQFINKFNILYDRQGIGRRMRGLFF
;
A
#
# COMPACT_ATOMS: atom_id res chain seq x y z
N MET A 1 48.14 -35.52 40.19
CA MET A 1 46.93 -35.12 39.45
C MET A 1 46.95 -33.60 39.32
N ALA A 2 47.45 -33.10 38.20
CA ALA A 2 47.46 -31.68 37.88
C ALA A 2 46.33 -31.45 36.86
N ALA A 3 45.32 -30.65 37.24
CA ALA A 3 44.24 -30.27 36.35
C ALA A 3 44.61 -28.96 35.65
N SER A 4 44.76 -29.03 34.32
CA SER A 4 44.98 -27.89 33.43
C SER A 4 43.69 -27.09 33.28
N ASN A 5 43.72 -25.82 33.70
CA ASN A 5 42.62 -24.88 33.50
C ASN A 5 42.77 -24.24 32.11
N GLY A 6 42.07 -24.79 31.11
CA GLY A 6 42.00 -24.24 29.76
C GLY A 6 40.91 -23.17 29.67
N GLY A 7 41.30 -21.90 29.83
CA GLY A 7 40.44 -20.76 29.54
C GLY A 7 40.33 -20.55 28.03
N GLY A 8 39.26 -21.05 27.42
CA GLY A 8 38.86 -20.68 26.06
C GLY A 8 38.22 -19.31 26.08
N MET A 9 38.88 -18.32 25.45
CA MET A 9 38.25 -17.07 25.06
C MET A 9 37.16 -17.37 24.02
N GLU A 10 35.90 -17.18 24.41
CA GLU A 10 34.81 -16.97 23.46
C GLU A 10 35.14 -15.69 22.68
N VAL A 11 35.54 -15.86 21.43
CA VAL A 11 35.68 -14.75 20.49
C VAL A 11 34.28 -14.27 20.14
N ASP A 12 33.96 -13.05 20.57
CA ASP A 12 32.80 -12.29 20.13
C ASP A 12 32.66 -12.44 18.61
N ALA A 13 31.51 -12.94 18.17
CA ALA A 13 31.16 -13.06 16.78
C ALA A 13 31.34 -11.68 16.12
N SER A 14 32.34 -11.59 15.25
CA SER A 14 32.68 -10.39 14.49
C SER A 14 31.42 -9.84 13.82
N ALA A 15 30.91 -8.72 14.32
CA ALA A 15 29.87 -7.97 13.63
C ALA A 15 30.39 -7.63 12.23
N SER A 16 29.68 -8.08 11.20
CA SER A 16 29.95 -7.78 9.80
C SER A 16 30.13 -6.26 9.65
N PRO A 17 31.16 -5.77 8.94
CA PRO A 17 31.31 -4.33 8.73
C PRO A 17 30.06 -3.80 8.02
N SER A 18 29.32 -2.90 8.69
CA SER A 18 28.14 -2.26 8.10
C SER A 18 28.60 -1.37 6.96
N VAL A 19 28.06 -1.62 5.77
CA VAL A 19 28.51 -0.94 4.54
C VAL A 19 27.66 0.29 4.19
N MET A 20 26.83 0.73 5.13
CA MET A 20 25.94 1.87 4.95
C MET A 20 26.66 3.18 5.31
N ALA A 21 26.45 4.23 4.51
CA ALA A 21 26.89 5.56 4.88
C ALA A 21 26.01 6.06 6.04
N SER A 22 26.59 6.17 7.24
CA SER A 22 25.90 6.73 8.40
C SER A 22 26.00 8.26 8.38
N GLY A 23 24.86 8.95 8.45
CA GLY A 23 24.83 10.38 8.81
C GLY A 23 24.51 11.41 7.71
N VAL A 24 24.07 11.02 6.51
CA VAL A 24 23.64 11.97 5.46
C VAL A 24 22.19 11.72 5.07
N THR A 25 21.24 12.17 5.90
CA THR A 25 19.83 12.22 5.48
C THR A 25 19.63 13.47 4.63
N GLY A 26 19.73 13.32 3.30
CA GLY A 26 19.14 14.30 2.40
C GLY A 26 17.64 14.41 2.69
N SER A 27 17.03 15.57 2.48
CA SER A 27 15.58 15.77 2.65
C SER A 27 14.80 15.17 1.46
N VAL A 28 15.07 13.91 1.14
CA VAL A 28 14.44 13.17 0.05
C VAL A 28 13.24 12.43 0.62
N SER A 29 12.08 12.63 0.02
CA SER A 29 10.84 11.93 0.39
C SER A 29 10.61 10.82 -0.62
N VAL A 30 10.42 9.59 -0.16
CA VAL A 30 10.15 8.43 -1.03
C VAL A 30 8.74 7.94 -0.80
N ALA A 31 7.91 7.93 -1.84
CA ALA A 31 6.60 7.30 -1.88
C ALA A 31 6.69 5.98 -2.66
N LEU A 32 6.28 4.87 -2.06
CA LEU A 32 6.37 3.53 -2.65
C LEU A 32 4.98 2.95 -2.89
N HIS A 33 4.67 2.63 -4.14
CA HIS A 33 3.42 1.96 -4.48
C HIS A 33 3.41 0.48 -4.06
N PRO A 34 2.35 -0.02 -3.40
CA PRO A 34 2.18 -1.44 -3.08
C PRO A 34 2.40 -2.41 -4.25
N LEU A 35 2.06 -2.02 -5.49
CA LEU A 35 2.31 -2.80 -6.70
C LEU A 35 3.78 -3.22 -6.83
N VAL A 36 4.72 -2.35 -6.46
CA VAL A 36 6.16 -2.64 -6.50
C VAL A 36 6.49 -3.78 -5.53
N ILE A 37 5.93 -3.76 -4.32
CA ILE A 37 6.14 -4.82 -3.33
C ILE A 37 5.59 -6.16 -3.84
N LEU A 38 4.41 -6.12 -4.47
CA LEU A 38 3.79 -7.31 -5.07
C LEU A 38 4.64 -7.87 -6.22
N ASN A 39 5.16 -7.01 -7.11
CA ASN A 39 6.03 -7.40 -8.20
C ASN A 39 7.33 -8.06 -7.70
N ILE A 40 7.96 -7.49 -6.66
CA ILE A 40 9.18 -8.04 -6.06
C ILE A 40 8.88 -9.41 -5.43
N SER A 41 7.77 -9.53 -4.69
CA SER A 41 7.34 -10.79 -4.08
C SER A 41 7.06 -11.86 -5.13
N ASP A 42 6.32 -11.52 -6.19
CA ASP A 42 6.01 -12.42 -7.30
C ASP A 42 7.28 -12.87 -8.04
N HIS A 43 8.19 -11.93 -8.34
CA HIS A 43 9.48 -12.23 -8.96
C HIS A 43 10.28 -13.25 -8.12
N TRP A 44 10.39 -13.02 -6.80
CA TRP A 44 11.09 -13.94 -5.92
C TRP A 44 10.43 -15.32 -5.82
N ILE A 45 9.10 -15.37 -5.67
CA ILE A 45 8.36 -16.64 -5.59
C ILE A 45 8.48 -17.44 -6.89
N ARG A 46 8.41 -16.77 -8.05
CA ARG A 46 8.56 -17.40 -9.37
C ARG A 46 9.94 -18.04 -9.53
N ILE A 47 11.02 -17.29 -9.25
CA ILE A 47 12.38 -17.82 -9.38
C ILE A 47 12.62 -18.96 -8.37
N ARG A 48 12.17 -18.79 -7.13
CA ARG A 48 12.23 -19.85 -6.10
C ARG A 48 11.52 -21.13 -6.55
N SER A 49 10.38 -21.00 -7.22
CA SER A 49 9.63 -22.13 -7.75
C SER A 49 10.33 -22.81 -8.93
N GLN A 50 11.04 -22.06 -9.77
CA GLN A 50 11.77 -22.60 -10.92
C GLN A 50 13.05 -23.31 -10.50
N GLU A 51 13.81 -22.73 -9.56
CA GLU A 51 15.09 -23.27 -9.10
C GLU A 51 14.98 -24.27 -7.94
N GLY A 52 13.82 -24.32 -7.27
CA GLY A 52 13.60 -25.16 -6.09
C GLY A 52 14.35 -24.71 -4.84
N ARG A 53 15.01 -23.55 -4.87
CA ARG A 53 15.78 -22.97 -3.76
C ARG A 53 15.56 -21.46 -3.68
N ALA A 54 15.84 -20.88 -2.52
CA ALA A 54 15.88 -19.42 -2.40
C ALA A 54 17.05 -18.87 -3.23
N ALA A 55 16.74 -17.99 -4.17
CA ALA A 55 17.70 -17.28 -4.99
C ALA A 55 17.51 -15.77 -4.80
N GLN A 56 18.62 -15.03 -4.85
CA GLN A 56 18.59 -13.58 -4.88
C GLN A 56 18.03 -13.13 -6.23
N VAL A 57 17.03 -12.27 -6.20
CA VAL A 57 16.52 -11.61 -7.40
C VAL A 57 16.97 -10.16 -7.44
N VAL A 58 17.13 -9.61 -8.64
CA VAL A 58 17.52 -8.21 -8.86
C VAL A 58 16.58 -7.61 -9.89
N GLY A 59 16.15 -6.37 -9.67
CA GLY A 59 15.32 -5.67 -10.64
C GLY A 59 15.43 -4.16 -10.56
N ALA A 60 14.85 -3.48 -11.55
CA ALA A 60 14.81 -2.03 -11.66
C ALA A 60 13.55 -1.47 -11.01
N LEU A 61 13.68 -0.28 -10.44
CA LEU A 61 12.61 0.55 -9.90
C LEU A 61 12.41 1.75 -10.82
N ILE A 62 11.16 2.00 -11.20
CA ILE A 62 10.80 3.11 -12.08
C ILE A 62 9.64 3.92 -11.49
N GLY A 63 9.57 5.18 -11.89
CA GLY A 63 8.53 6.08 -11.43
C GLY A 63 8.87 7.52 -11.74
N LYS A 64 8.47 8.44 -10.87
CA LYS A 64 8.59 9.88 -11.09
C LYS A 64 9.46 10.53 -10.03
N GLN A 65 10.20 11.55 -10.43
CA GLN A 65 10.95 12.40 -9.53
C GLN A 65 10.55 13.86 -9.71
N GLU A 66 9.90 14.43 -8.69
CA GLU A 66 9.55 15.84 -8.63
C GLU A 66 10.43 16.54 -7.60
N GLY A 67 11.58 17.05 -8.06
CA GLY A 67 12.57 17.69 -7.21
C GLY A 67 13.17 16.71 -6.20
N ARG A 68 12.74 16.81 -4.93
CA ARG A 68 13.19 15.95 -3.82
C ARG A 68 12.17 14.86 -3.45
N ASN A 69 11.04 14.80 -4.14
CA ASN A 69 10.03 13.77 -3.94
C ASN A 69 10.23 12.71 -5.03
N ILE A 70 10.46 11.48 -4.59
CA ILE A 70 10.62 10.31 -5.45
C ILE A 70 9.37 9.46 -5.25
N GLU A 71 8.68 9.15 -6.33
CA GLU A 71 7.50 8.28 -6.34
C GLU A 71 7.84 7.02 -7.13
N VAL A 72 8.04 5.91 -6.42
CA VAL A 72 8.35 4.60 -6.98
C VAL A 72 7.04 3.89 -7.33
N MET A 73 6.70 3.88 -8.61
CA MET A 73 5.39 3.47 -9.11
C MET A 73 5.37 2.03 -9.62
N ASN A 74 6.48 1.57 -10.21
CA ASN A 74 6.54 0.26 -10.83
C ASN A 74 7.97 -0.31 -10.77
N SER A 75 8.11 -1.58 -11.14
CA SER A 75 9.37 -2.32 -11.09
C SER A 75 9.37 -3.45 -12.10
N PHE A 76 10.53 -3.78 -12.66
CA PHE A 76 10.70 -4.92 -13.56
C PHE A 76 11.96 -5.73 -13.23
N GLU A 77 11.96 -7.01 -13.61
CA GLU A 77 13.08 -7.92 -13.42
C GLU A 77 14.28 -7.55 -14.31
N LEU A 78 15.49 -7.66 -13.76
CA LEU A 78 16.73 -7.48 -14.51
C LEU A 78 17.42 -8.81 -14.72
N LEU A 79 18.01 -8.98 -15.89
CA LEU A 79 18.91 -10.09 -16.16
C LEU A 79 20.29 -9.79 -15.60
N PHE A 80 20.89 -10.76 -14.92
CA PHE A 80 22.26 -10.67 -14.43
C PHE A 80 23.01 -11.98 -14.65
N HIS A 81 24.31 -11.87 -14.83
CA HIS A 81 25.22 -13.00 -14.94
C HIS A 81 26.18 -13.00 -13.75
N THR A 82 26.46 -14.19 -13.20
CA THR A 82 27.47 -14.34 -12.16
C THR A 82 28.79 -14.70 -12.83
N ALA A 83 29.74 -13.78 -12.84
CA ALA A 83 31.11 -14.00 -13.29
C ALA A 83 32.07 -13.73 -12.13
N GLU A 84 33.01 -14.63 -11.85
CA GLU A 84 33.99 -14.48 -10.76
C GLU A 84 33.35 -14.19 -9.38
N GLU A 85 32.24 -14.87 -9.05
CA GLU A 85 31.43 -14.64 -7.83
C GLU A 85 30.85 -13.22 -7.69
N LYS A 86 30.84 -12.43 -8.77
CA LYS A 86 30.23 -11.10 -8.82
C LYS A 86 29.04 -11.07 -9.76
N ILE A 87 27.99 -10.38 -9.31
CA ILE A 87 26.76 -10.18 -10.07
C ILE A 87 26.97 -9.02 -11.05
N HIS A 88 26.88 -9.30 -12.35
CA HIS A 88 26.95 -8.31 -13.42
C HIS A 88 25.58 -8.15 -14.07
N ILE A 89 25.03 -6.93 -14.02
CA ILE A 89 23.76 -6.61 -14.68
C ILE A 89 23.97 -6.55 -16.18
N ASP A 90 23.09 -7.21 -16.93
CA ASP A 90 23.03 -7.09 -18.39
C ASP A 90 22.45 -5.71 -18.78
N LYS A 91 23.35 -4.81 -19.19
CA LYS A 91 22.99 -3.45 -19.60
C LYS A 91 22.20 -3.42 -20.90
N GLU A 92 22.46 -4.35 -21.82
CA GLU A 92 21.76 -4.43 -23.11
C GLU A 92 20.29 -4.81 -22.87
N TYR A 93 20.07 -5.78 -21.99
CA TYR A 93 18.74 -6.17 -21.54
C TYR A 93 18.01 -5.00 -20.88
N TYR A 94 18.70 -4.26 -19.99
CA TYR A 94 18.13 -3.08 -19.34
C TYR A 94 17.68 -2.03 -20.37
N TYR A 95 18.53 -1.60 -21.31
CA TYR A 95 18.16 -0.57 -22.29
C TYR A 95 17.00 -1.03 -23.18
N THR A 96 17.00 -2.29 -23.59
CA THR A 96 15.89 -2.88 -24.36
C THR A 96 14.58 -2.83 -23.58
N LYS A 97 14.62 -3.19 -22.29
CA LYS A 97 13.44 -3.13 -21.40
C LYS A 97 12.99 -1.70 -21.13
N GLU A 98 13.93 -0.79 -20.90
CA GLU A 98 13.64 0.63 -20.69
C GLU A 98 12.90 1.22 -21.89
N GLU A 99 13.35 0.94 -23.11
CA GLU A 99 12.70 1.42 -24.33
C GLU A 99 11.26 0.87 -24.47
N GLN A 100 11.07 -0.42 -24.18
CA GLN A 100 9.73 -1.04 -24.16
C GLN A 100 8.81 -0.38 -23.14
N PHE A 101 9.30 -0.12 -21.92
CA PHE A 101 8.51 0.55 -20.88
C PHE A 101 8.19 1.99 -21.26
N LYS A 102 9.14 2.74 -21.84
CA LYS A 102 8.91 4.11 -22.32
C LYS A 102 7.89 4.21 -23.44
N GLN A 103 7.59 3.14 -24.17
CA GLN A 103 6.48 3.15 -25.14
C GLN A 103 5.11 3.32 -24.47
N VAL A 104 4.94 2.75 -23.28
CA VAL A 104 3.68 2.76 -22.50
C VAL A 104 3.70 3.85 -21.43
N PHE A 105 4.84 4.04 -20.75
CA PHE A 105 5.05 4.94 -19.62
C PHE A 105 6.13 5.98 -19.95
N LYS A 106 5.76 6.97 -20.77
CA LYS A 106 6.70 7.99 -21.30
C LYS A 106 7.23 8.96 -20.25
N ASP A 107 6.49 9.11 -19.16
CA ASP A 107 6.73 10.03 -18.06
C ASP A 107 7.42 9.36 -16.86
N MET A 108 7.78 8.08 -16.98
CA MET A 108 8.52 7.36 -15.96
C MET A 108 10.01 7.30 -16.29
N GLU A 109 10.80 7.44 -15.26
CA GLU A 109 12.26 7.37 -15.31
C GLU A 109 12.76 6.24 -14.42
N PHE A 110 14.00 5.84 -14.66
CA PHE A 110 14.70 4.92 -13.79
C PHE A 110 15.06 5.62 -12.48
N LEU A 111 14.58 5.08 -11.36
CA LEU A 111 14.78 5.65 -10.02
C LEU A 111 15.81 4.88 -9.21
N GLY A 112 15.98 3.58 -9.47
CA GLY A 112 16.88 2.74 -8.70
C GLY A 112 16.68 1.25 -8.97
N TRP A 113 17.05 0.43 -8.00
CA TRP A 113 17.01 -1.02 -8.12
C TRP A 113 16.57 -1.66 -6.80
N TYR A 114 16.09 -2.89 -6.88
CA TYR A 114 15.73 -3.69 -5.72
C TYR A 114 16.45 -5.04 -5.75
N THR A 115 16.57 -5.64 -4.58
CA THR A 115 16.96 -7.04 -4.43
C THR A 115 16.27 -7.66 -3.23
N THR A 116 16.35 -8.98 -3.13
CA THR A 116 15.84 -9.76 -2.01
C THR A 116 17.00 -10.36 -1.22
N GLY A 117 17.10 -10.07 0.07
CA GLY A 117 18.18 -10.55 0.91
C GLY A 117 18.03 -10.03 2.34
N GLY A 118 19.08 -10.22 3.14
CA GLY A 118 19.18 -9.66 4.48
C GLY A 118 19.68 -8.22 4.47
N SER A 119 20.56 -7.89 5.43
CA SER A 119 21.27 -6.61 5.42
C SER A 119 22.16 -6.47 4.17
N PRO A 120 22.33 -5.27 3.61
CA PRO A 120 23.17 -5.03 2.44
C PRO A 120 24.57 -5.63 2.59
N ASP A 121 24.99 -6.41 1.59
CA ASP A 121 26.28 -7.09 1.58
C ASP A 121 27.27 -6.51 0.56
N GLN A 122 28.45 -7.13 0.43
CA GLN A 122 29.49 -6.66 -0.49
C GLN A 122 29.07 -6.79 -1.97
N SER A 123 28.21 -7.77 -2.29
CA SER A 123 27.67 -7.98 -3.63
C SER A 123 26.67 -6.89 -3.99
N ASP A 124 25.87 -6.42 -3.04
CA ASP A 124 24.91 -5.33 -3.22
C ASP A 124 25.62 -4.01 -3.55
N ILE A 125 26.77 -3.73 -2.93
CA ILE A 125 27.61 -2.57 -3.29
C ILE A 125 28.13 -2.70 -4.71
N HIS A 126 28.52 -3.91 -5.12
CA HIS A 126 29.02 -4.13 -6.47
C HIS A 126 27.94 -3.85 -7.51
N ILE A 127 26.73 -4.34 -7.28
CA ILE A 127 25.54 -4.05 -8.10
C ILE A 127 25.24 -2.55 -8.10
N HIS A 128 25.21 -1.94 -6.92
CA HIS A 128 24.91 -0.52 -6.78
C HIS A 128 25.95 0.39 -7.45
N LYS A 129 27.24 0.01 -7.43
CA LYS A 129 28.29 0.70 -8.19
C LYS A 129 28.08 0.62 -9.70
N GLN A 130 27.51 -0.48 -10.20
CA GLN A 130 27.11 -0.57 -11.61
C GLN A 130 25.93 0.36 -11.92
N ALA A 131 25.05 0.60 -10.94
CA ALA A 131 23.89 1.48 -11.03
C ALA A 131 24.15 2.97 -10.66
N THR A 132 25.36 3.29 -10.17
CA THR A 132 25.87 4.64 -9.79
C THR A 132 25.48 5.14 -8.37
N MET A 133 26.51 5.23 -7.50
CA MET A 133 26.69 5.93 -6.19
C MET A 133 25.88 5.58 -4.91
N LEU A 134 26.67 5.31 -3.83
CA LEU A 134 26.48 5.31 -2.36
C LEU A 134 25.08 5.04 -1.75
N PHE A 135 25.01 4.05 -0.85
CA PHE A 135 23.82 3.74 -0.05
C PHE A 135 23.60 4.73 1.08
N ALA A 136 22.40 5.32 1.11
CA ALA A 136 21.83 5.97 2.28
C ALA A 136 20.46 5.36 2.55
N GLU A 137 20.20 4.98 3.80
CA GLU A 137 18.86 4.55 4.22
C GLU A 137 17.94 5.77 4.27
N LEU A 138 16.82 5.70 3.57
CA LEU A 138 15.81 6.76 3.53
C LEU A 138 14.47 6.22 4.01
N PRO A 139 13.75 6.97 4.86
CA PRO A 139 12.39 6.62 5.22
C PRO A 139 11.49 6.73 3.97
N TYR A 140 10.59 5.77 3.80
CA TYR A 140 9.59 5.79 2.74
C TYR A 140 8.19 5.73 3.32
N THR A 141 7.23 6.28 2.57
CA THR A 141 5.79 6.17 2.83
C THR A 141 5.15 5.30 1.77
N LEU A 142 4.08 4.57 2.11
CA LEU A 142 3.30 3.88 1.08
C LEU A 142 2.44 4.89 0.32
N ALA A 143 2.57 4.90 -1.00
CA ALA A 143 1.68 5.64 -1.88
C ALA A 143 0.29 5.00 -1.82
N THR A 144 -0.75 5.82 -1.86
CA THR A 144 -2.14 5.37 -1.81
C THR A 144 -2.93 6.01 -2.93
N GLU A 145 -2.74 5.53 -4.16
CA GLU A 145 -3.71 5.80 -5.21
C GLU A 145 -5.03 5.09 -4.84
N GLU A 146 -6.17 5.75 -5.06
CA GLU A 146 -7.47 5.23 -4.60
C GLU A 146 -7.82 3.87 -5.22
N ALA A 147 -7.52 3.67 -6.51
CA ALA A 147 -7.75 2.39 -7.19
C ALA A 147 -6.85 1.28 -6.62
N GLU A 148 -5.57 1.59 -6.40
CA GLU A 148 -4.61 0.66 -5.82
C GLU A 148 -4.97 0.31 -4.36
N ARG A 149 -5.38 1.30 -3.57
CA ARG A 149 -5.86 1.13 -2.19
C ARG A 149 -7.02 0.15 -2.13
N ILE A 150 -8.01 0.30 -3.01
CA ILE A 150 -9.17 -0.61 -3.10
C ILE A 150 -8.70 -2.01 -3.49
N GLY A 151 -7.81 -2.13 -4.48
CA GLY A 151 -7.27 -3.42 -4.93
C GLY A 151 -6.50 -4.16 -3.83
N VAL A 152 -5.57 -3.47 -3.16
CA VAL A 152 -4.77 -4.02 -2.06
C VAL A 152 -5.65 -4.44 -0.88
N ASP A 153 -6.60 -3.60 -0.51
CA ASP A 153 -7.57 -3.85 0.55
C ASP A 153 -8.46 -5.06 0.23
N HIS A 154 -8.88 -5.23 -1.03
CA HIS A 154 -9.58 -6.44 -1.47
C HIS A 154 -8.70 -7.69 -1.34
N VAL A 155 -7.47 -7.66 -1.89
CA VAL A 155 -6.53 -8.80 -1.83
C VAL A 155 -6.22 -9.21 -0.39
N ALA A 156 -6.01 -8.23 0.50
CA ALA A 156 -5.75 -8.47 1.92
C ALA A 156 -6.95 -9.12 2.65
N ARG A 157 -8.19 -8.86 2.21
CA ARG A 157 -9.40 -9.44 2.81
C ARG A 157 -9.85 -10.76 2.19
N MET A 158 -9.43 -11.09 0.96
CA MET A 158 -9.75 -12.38 0.34
C MET A 158 -9.30 -13.58 1.21
N THR A 159 -8.33 -13.37 2.10
CA THR A 159 -7.87 -14.37 3.07
C THR A 159 -8.76 -14.46 4.33
N ALA A 160 -9.61 -13.47 4.61
CA ALA A 160 -10.30 -13.30 5.91
C ALA A 160 -11.82 -13.52 5.86
N THR A 161 -12.47 -13.39 4.70
CA THR A 161 -13.93 -13.53 4.58
C THR A 161 -14.29 -14.52 3.48
N GLY A 162 -14.98 -15.60 3.88
CA GLY A 162 -15.59 -16.54 2.94
C GLY A 162 -16.58 -15.85 1.99
N THR A 163 -16.82 -16.48 0.85
CA THR A 163 -17.64 -16.07 -0.30
C THR A 163 -19.14 -15.90 0.04
N GLY A 164 -19.47 -15.05 1.00
CA GLY A 164 -20.84 -14.63 1.30
C GLY A 164 -21.11 -13.26 0.69
N GLU A 165 -22.32 -13.08 0.16
CA GLU A 165 -22.84 -11.80 -0.33
C GLU A 165 -22.91 -10.78 0.84
N ASN A 166 -21.79 -10.12 1.12
CA ASN A 166 -21.76 -9.03 2.07
C ASN A 166 -22.28 -7.75 1.40
N SER A 167 -23.00 -6.92 2.16
CA SER A 167 -23.40 -5.60 1.68
C SER A 167 -22.16 -4.77 1.34
N THR A 168 -22.19 -4.05 0.22
CA THR A 168 -21.13 -3.11 -0.18
C THR A 168 -20.81 -2.08 0.92
N VAL A 169 -21.81 -1.71 1.72
CA VAL A 169 -21.64 -0.85 2.90
C VAL A 169 -20.85 -1.56 4.00
N ALA A 170 -21.15 -2.83 4.26
CA ALA A 170 -20.44 -3.63 5.25
C ALA A 170 -18.97 -3.81 4.87
N GLU A 171 -18.68 -4.09 3.59
CA GLU A 171 -17.30 -4.21 3.10
C GLU A 171 -16.50 -2.92 3.27
N HIS A 172 -17.08 -1.76 2.93
CA HIS A 172 -16.42 -0.47 3.08
C HIS A 172 -16.17 -0.11 4.56
N LEU A 173 -17.15 -0.36 5.43
CA LEU A 173 -17.04 -0.07 6.86
C LEU A 173 -16.03 -0.98 7.57
N ILE A 174 -15.83 -2.23 7.12
CA ILE A 174 -14.84 -3.15 7.70
C ILE A 174 -13.41 -2.62 7.53
N ALA A 175 -13.08 -2.10 6.34
CA ALA A 175 -11.75 -1.51 6.08
C ALA A 175 -11.49 -0.31 6.99
N GLN A 176 -12.45 0.63 7.04
CA GLN A 176 -12.39 1.80 7.91
C GLN A 176 -12.28 1.41 9.39
N HIS A 177 -13.10 0.45 9.83
CA HIS A 177 -13.06 -0.06 11.20
C HIS A 177 -11.69 -0.65 11.55
N SER A 178 -11.09 -1.43 10.65
CA SER A 178 -9.78 -2.04 10.85
C SER A 178 -8.67 -0.98 10.96
N ALA A 179 -8.72 0.07 10.13
CA ALA A 179 -7.82 1.21 10.21
C ALA A 179 -7.97 1.98 11.54
N ILE A 180 -9.21 2.25 11.97
CA ILE A 180 -9.51 2.90 13.25
C ILE A 180 -9.02 2.03 14.41
N LYS A 181 -9.23 0.71 14.35
CA LYS A 181 -8.75 -0.25 15.37
C LYS A 181 -7.23 -0.27 15.47
N MET A 182 -6.54 -0.23 14.33
CA MET A 182 -5.07 -0.14 14.29
C MET A 182 -4.57 1.16 14.93
N LEU A 183 -5.17 2.30 14.56
CA LEU A 183 -4.85 3.59 15.15
C LEU A 183 -5.11 3.61 16.66
N HIS A 184 -6.26 3.09 17.10
CA HIS A 184 -6.60 2.98 18.52
C HIS A 184 -5.57 2.13 19.28
N SER A 185 -5.11 1.01 18.70
CA SER A 185 -4.05 0.19 19.29
C SER A 185 -2.75 0.99 19.47
N ARG A 186 -2.34 1.76 18.45
CA ARG A 186 -1.14 2.62 18.53
C ARG A 186 -1.28 3.71 19.60
N VAL A 187 -2.43 4.40 19.66
CA VAL A 187 -2.71 5.43 20.67
C VAL A 187 -2.72 4.82 22.08
N ARG A 188 -3.26 3.62 22.25
CA ARG A 188 -3.23 2.91 23.53
C ARG A 188 -1.79 2.63 23.99
N VAL A 189 -0.92 2.16 23.11
CA VAL A 189 0.50 1.93 23.44
C VAL A 189 1.20 3.21 23.89
N ILE A 190 0.96 4.34 23.21
CA ILE A 190 1.52 5.64 23.61
C ILE A 190 1.02 6.04 25.00
N LEU A 191 -0.28 5.87 25.27
CA LEU A 191 -0.88 6.17 26.57
C LEU A 191 -0.30 5.28 27.69
N GLU A 192 -0.14 3.98 27.44
CA GLU A 192 0.47 3.04 28.38
C GLU A 192 1.93 3.40 28.66
N TYR A 193 2.70 3.78 27.64
CA TYR A 193 4.07 4.26 27.81
C TYR A 193 4.14 5.51 28.70
N VAL A 194 3.31 6.53 28.44
CA VAL A 194 3.28 7.75 29.26
C VAL A 194 2.93 7.44 30.72
N LYS A 195 1.99 6.51 30.97
CA LYS A 195 1.64 6.07 32.32
C LYS A 195 2.79 5.31 33.01
N ALA A 196 3.48 4.43 32.29
CA ALA A 196 4.60 3.67 32.82
C ALA A 196 5.79 4.58 33.20
N VAL A 197 6.06 5.61 32.40
CA VAL A 197 7.07 6.63 32.73
C VAL A 197 6.64 7.45 33.94
N GLN A 198 5.36 7.81 34.06
CA GLN A 198 4.83 8.51 35.24
C GLN A 198 4.92 7.67 36.52
N ALA A 199 4.72 6.36 36.42
CA ALA A 199 4.83 5.41 37.54
C ALA A 199 6.30 5.10 37.92
N GLY A 200 7.27 5.49 37.09
CA GLY A 200 8.69 5.22 37.31
C GLY A 200 9.12 3.80 36.90
N GLU A 201 8.29 3.05 36.17
CA GLU A 201 8.59 1.70 35.69
C GLU A 201 9.54 1.73 34.47
N VAL A 202 9.51 2.81 33.69
CA VAL A 202 10.30 3.00 32.47
C VAL A 202 11.12 4.29 32.56
N PRO A 203 12.38 4.32 32.06
CA PRO A 203 13.21 5.52 32.07
C PRO A 203 12.56 6.71 31.38
N PHE A 204 12.77 7.90 31.94
CA PHE A 204 12.24 9.15 31.40
C PHE A 204 12.94 9.51 30.09
N ASN A 205 12.18 9.55 28.98
CA ASN A 205 12.69 10.00 27.67
C ASN A 205 12.02 11.33 27.28
N HIS A 206 12.81 12.41 27.29
CA HIS A 206 12.35 13.76 26.96
C HIS A 206 11.89 13.91 25.50
N GLU A 207 12.48 13.19 24.55
CA GLU A 207 12.14 13.31 23.14
C GLU A 207 10.77 12.71 22.84
N ILE A 208 10.54 11.47 23.26
CA ILE A 208 9.26 10.76 23.06
C ILE A 208 8.12 11.49 23.76
N LEU A 209 8.33 11.98 24.98
CA LEU A 209 7.31 12.72 25.72
C LEU A 209 7.00 14.07 25.06
N ARG A 210 8.00 14.75 24.48
CA ARG A 210 7.80 15.99 23.72
C ARG A 210 6.96 15.72 22.46
N GLU A 211 7.24 14.63 21.75
CA GLU A 211 6.47 14.22 20.58
C GLU A 211 5.02 13.83 20.93
N ALA A 212 4.83 13.04 21.99
CA ALA A 212 3.50 12.70 22.49
C ALA A 212 2.72 13.96 22.89
N ASN A 213 3.36 14.91 23.58
CA ASN A 213 2.75 16.18 23.93
C ASN A 213 2.39 17.02 22.69
N ALA A 214 3.28 17.07 21.68
CA ALA A 214 3.02 17.76 20.42
C ALA A 214 1.84 17.11 19.66
N LEU A 215 1.72 15.79 19.68
CA LEU A 215 0.59 15.06 19.11
C LEU A 215 -0.73 15.44 19.79
N CYS A 216 -0.77 15.48 21.12
CA CYS A 216 -1.96 15.87 21.88
C CYS A 216 -2.41 17.31 21.54
N HIS A 217 -1.47 18.24 21.41
CA HIS A 217 -1.78 19.64 21.11
C HIS A 217 -2.22 19.89 19.66
N ARG A 218 -2.04 18.92 18.76
CA ARG A 218 -2.57 18.97 17.38
C ARG A 218 -4.02 18.52 17.28
N LEU A 219 -4.62 18.06 18.37
CA LEU A 219 -6.02 17.63 18.42
C LEU A 219 -6.91 18.78 18.91
N PRO A 220 -8.07 19.04 18.25
CA PRO A 220 -8.57 18.42 17.03
C PRO A 220 -7.88 18.92 15.75
N VAL A 221 -7.64 18.02 14.79
CA VAL A 221 -6.84 18.29 13.57
C VAL A 221 -7.39 19.43 12.72
N LEU A 222 -8.72 19.51 12.58
CA LEU A 222 -9.42 20.57 11.85
C LEU A 222 -10.67 20.99 12.61
N ASN A 223 -10.76 22.26 13.01
CA ASN A 223 -11.94 22.84 13.65
C ASN A 223 -12.14 24.31 13.24
N THR A 224 -11.83 24.63 11.98
CA THR A 224 -12.03 25.98 11.44
C THR A 224 -13.49 26.19 11.03
N LEU A 225 -13.95 27.45 11.03
CA LEU A 225 -15.30 27.78 10.59
C LEU A 225 -15.52 27.42 9.12
N LYS A 226 -14.52 27.70 8.27
CA LYS A 226 -14.52 27.34 6.85
C LYS A 226 -14.71 25.83 6.65
N PHE A 227 -13.97 25.01 7.40
CA PHE A 227 -14.13 23.56 7.33
C PHE A 227 -15.55 23.10 7.67
N LYS A 228 -16.19 23.72 8.68
CA LYS A 228 -17.58 23.38 9.03
C LYS A 228 -18.54 23.74 7.91
N THR A 229 -18.40 24.92 7.31
CA THR A 229 -19.21 25.32 6.15
C THR A 229 -19.02 24.33 5.00
N ASP A 230 -17.77 24.09 4.58
CA ASP A 230 -17.45 23.16 3.49
C ASP A 230 -17.97 21.73 3.78
N PHE A 231 -17.91 21.29 5.05
CA PHE A 231 -18.44 20.00 5.49
C PHE A 231 -19.97 19.92 5.38
N TYR A 232 -20.69 20.96 5.78
CA TYR A 232 -22.15 21.00 5.66
C TYR A 232 -22.60 21.11 4.20
N ASP A 233 -21.87 21.86 3.37
CA ASP A 233 -22.13 21.95 1.94
C ASP A 233 -22.00 20.57 1.29
N GLN A 234 -20.93 19.83 1.58
CA GLN A 234 -20.76 18.45 1.12
C GLN A 234 -21.90 17.53 1.61
N CYS A 235 -22.31 17.65 2.88
CA CYS A 235 -23.42 16.86 3.43
C CYS A 235 -24.75 17.16 2.72
N ASN A 236 -25.01 18.43 2.42
CA ASN A 236 -26.21 18.87 1.71
C ASN A 236 -26.22 18.32 0.28
N ASP A 237 -25.10 18.38 -0.43
CA ASP A 237 -24.96 17.87 -1.80
C ASP A 237 -25.19 16.35 -1.88
N VAL A 238 -24.52 15.59 -1.00
CA VAL A 238 -24.70 14.13 -0.91
C VAL A 238 -26.13 13.78 -0.50
N GLY A 239 -26.70 14.52 0.45
CA GLY A 239 -28.09 14.34 0.88
C GLY A 239 -29.09 14.56 -0.24
N LEU A 240 -28.94 15.66 -1.00
CA LEU A 240 -29.79 15.97 -2.14
C LEU A 240 -29.66 14.91 -3.25
N MET A 241 -28.45 14.50 -3.59
CA MET A 241 -28.21 13.47 -4.61
C MET A 241 -28.80 12.11 -4.20
N SER A 242 -28.62 11.71 -2.94
CA SER A 242 -29.20 10.48 -2.38
C SER A 242 -30.74 10.52 -2.38
N TYR A 243 -31.31 11.67 -2.05
CA TYR A 243 -32.75 11.87 -2.08
C TYR A 243 -33.33 11.77 -3.50
N LEU A 244 -32.68 12.42 -4.48
CA LEU A 244 -33.03 12.28 -5.90
C LEU A 244 -32.91 10.83 -6.40
N GLY A 245 -31.90 10.10 -5.97
CA GLY A 245 -31.77 8.67 -6.23
C GLY A 245 -32.93 7.85 -5.64
N SER A 246 -33.36 8.19 -4.42
CA SER A 246 -34.50 7.55 -3.74
C SER A 246 -35.82 7.84 -4.44
N ILE A 247 -36.02 9.07 -4.92
CA ILE A 247 -37.18 9.44 -5.76
C ILE A 247 -37.15 8.64 -7.06
N THR A 248 -36.00 8.58 -7.73
CA THR A 248 -35.83 7.82 -8.98
C THR A 248 -36.18 6.34 -8.80
N LYS A 249 -35.70 5.73 -7.70
CA LYS A 249 -36.07 4.36 -7.33
C LYS A 249 -37.57 4.21 -7.06
N SER A 250 -38.18 5.16 -6.37
CA SER A 250 -39.62 5.16 -6.07
C SER A 250 -40.47 5.27 -7.35
N CYS A 251 -40.09 6.15 -8.29
CA CYS A 251 -40.71 6.25 -9.62
C CYS A 251 -40.57 4.95 -10.41
N ASN A 252 -39.40 4.31 -10.37
CA ASN A 252 -39.19 3.01 -11.01
C ASN A 252 -40.10 1.92 -10.39
N SER A 253 -40.18 1.84 -9.06
CA SER A 253 -41.08 0.91 -8.37
C SER A 253 -42.55 1.18 -8.68
N MET A 254 -42.95 2.44 -8.80
CA MET A 254 -44.30 2.83 -9.20
C MET A 254 -44.59 2.41 -10.64
N ASN A 255 -43.64 2.61 -11.56
CA ASN A 255 -43.78 2.16 -12.95
C ASN A 255 -43.90 0.62 -13.03
N GLN A 256 -43.08 -0.11 -12.26
CA GLN A 256 -43.20 -1.57 -12.15
C GLN A 256 -44.57 -2.00 -11.61
N PHE A 257 -45.11 -1.28 -10.62
CA PHE A 257 -46.44 -1.52 -10.10
C PHE A 257 -47.52 -1.28 -11.17
N ILE A 258 -47.48 -0.13 -11.85
CA ILE A 258 -48.43 0.21 -12.92
C ILE A 258 -48.39 -0.84 -14.04
N ASN A 259 -47.20 -1.27 -14.45
CA ASN A 259 -47.05 -2.31 -15.47
C ASN A 259 -47.71 -3.63 -15.05
N LYS A 260 -47.47 -4.08 -13.81
CA LYS A 260 -48.12 -5.29 -13.27
C LYS A 260 -49.63 -5.11 -13.12
N PHE A 261 -50.08 -3.94 -12.69
CA PHE A 261 -51.50 -3.61 -12.55
C PHE A 261 -52.20 -3.65 -13.91
N ASN A 262 -51.62 -3.05 -14.95
CA ASN A 262 -52.19 -3.05 -16.30
C ASN A 262 -52.31 -4.48 -16.86
N ILE A 263 -51.32 -5.34 -16.61
CA ILE A 263 -51.39 -6.75 -17.04
C ILE A 263 -52.54 -7.50 -16.35
N LEU A 264 -52.75 -7.28 -15.04
CA LEU A 264 -53.71 -8.05 -14.24
C LEU A 264 -55.14 -7.50 -14.30
N TYR A 265 -55.29 -6.17 -14.26
CA TYR A 265 -56.57 -5.49 -14.05
C TYR A 265 -57.04 -4.73 -15.28
N ASP A 266 -56.15 -4.29 -16.17
CA ASP A 266 -56.56 -3.62 -17.39
C ASP A 266 -56.98 -4.64 -18.47
N ARG A 267 -58.15 -5.25 -18.26
CA ARG A 267 -58.83 -6.08 -19.26
C ARG A 267 -59.40 -5.26 -20.43
N GLN A 268 -59.26 -3.93 -20.46
CA GLN A 268 -59.87 -3.11 -21.51
C GLN A 268 -59.21 -3.30 -22.89
N GLY A 269 -58.02 -3.90 -22.96
CA GLY A 269 -57.38 -4.26 -24.23
C GLY A 269 -57.88 -5.57 -24.86
N ILE A 270 -58.27 -6.57 -24.07
CA ILE A 270 -58.64 -7.91 -24.57
C ILE A 270 -60.13 -7.96 -24.96
N GLY A 271 -61.01 -7.27 -24.21
CA GLY A 271 -62.45 -7.26 -24.49
C GLY A 271 -62.86 -6.45 -25.73
N ARG A 272 -62.03 -5.50 -26.19
CA ARG A 272 -62.35 -4.66 -27.36
C ARG A 272 -61.99 -5.30 -28.71
N ARG A 273 -61.00 -6.20 -28.78
CA ARG A 273 -60.61 -6.86 -30.05
C ARG A 273 -61.59 -7.96 -30.50
N MET A 274 -62.35 -8.57 -29.60
CA MET A 274 -63.31 -9.63 -29.98
C MET A 274 -64.66 -9.12 -30.49
N ARG A 275 -64.98 -7.82 -30.33
CA ARG A 275 -66.30 -7.27 -30.66
C ARG A 275 -66.49 -6.81 -32.12
N GLY A 276 -65.48 -7.02 -32.97
CA GLY A 276 -65.48 -6.60 -34.38
C GLY A 276 -65.49 -7.74 -35.42
N LEU A 277 -65.74 -9.00 -35.01
CA LEU A 277 -65.70 -10.17 -35.90
C LEU A 277 -67.05 -10.88 -36.10
N PHE A 278 -68.14 -10.28 -35.62
CA PHE A 278 -69.49 -10.75 -35.89
C PHE A 278 -70.38 -9.54 -36.16
N PHE A 279 -70.39 -9.07 -37.41
CA PHE A 279 -71.53 -8.50 -38.14
C PHE A 279 -71.08 -8.24 -39.59
#